data_AF-A0A0F6ADA6-F1
#
_entry.id   AF-A0A0F6ADA6-F1
#
_cell.length_a   1.000
_cell.length_b   1.000
_cell.length_c   1.000
_cell.angle_alpha   90.00
_cell.angle_beta   90.00
_cell.angle_gamma   90.00
#
_symmetry.space_group_name_H-M   'P 1'
#
loop_
_entity.id
_entity.type
_entity.pdbx_description
1 polymer ?
#
loop_
_entity_poly.entity_id
_entity_poly.type
_entity_poly.pdbx_seq_one_letter_code
_entity_poly.pdbx_strand_id
1 'polypeptide(L)'
;MDNNEFEQLSSLWQSTEKKPQPHMDKLLKRHKRQSAILKFNVCFEAVAILSVCYLLADAFIDGKELFKLSWIGFVTLWAIVIFILTGKSRLDSLSQLKSENINTSLEVHKNLLRNEVYRWTLYAKGTWVFILGFGLFNLGRCYSVTCEVKDLTLEGGLLLGLLFSIVFYKYKNEKAKEVLQTLEQ
;
A
#
# COMPACT_ATOMS: atom_id res chain seq x y z
N MET A 1 -3.64 49.79 -18.74
CA MET A 1 -4.20 48.75 -17.86
C MET A 1 -5.66 49.12 -17.69
N ASP A 2 -6.56 48.27 -18.18
CA ASP A 2 -7.97 48.63 -18.40
C ASP A 2 -8.73 48.61 -17.06
N ASN A 3 -9.40 49.70 -16.71
CA ASN A 3 -10.06 49.86 -15.41
C ASN A 3 -11.12 48.77 -15.16
N ASN A 4 -11.70 48.23 -16.22
CA ASN A 4 -12.67 47.14 -16.15
C ASN A 4 -12.07 45.83 -15.61
N GLU A 5 -10.80 45.53 -15.90
CA GLU A 5 -10.15 44.33 -15.36
C GLU A 5 -9.89 44.48 -13.86
N PHE A 6 -9.57 45.69 -13.41
CA PHE A 6 -9.35 45.98 -12.00
C PHE A 6 -10.67 45.92 -11.20
N GLU A 7 -11.76 46.39 -11.79
CA GLU A 7 -13.09 46.35 -11.19
C GLU A 7 -13.64 44.92 -11.12
N GLN A 8 -13.41 44.10 -12.15
CA GLN A 8 -13.68 42.64 -12.12
C GLN A 8 -12.83 41.92 -11.07
N LEU A 9 -11.55 42.22 -10.95
CA LEU A 9 -10.68 41.63 -9.92
C LEU A 9 -11.11 42.05 -8.51
N SER A 10 -11.50 43.32 -8.33
CA SER A 10 -11.97 43.83 -7.03
C SER A 10 -13.32 43.24 -6.62
N SER A 11 -14.23 43.06 -7.58
CA SER A 11 -15.55 42.44 -7.33
C SER A 11 -15.42 40.94 -7.08
N LEU A 12 -14.48 40.24 -7.72
CA LEU A 12 -14.14 38.84 -7.39
C LEU A 12 -13.55 38.72 -5.97
N TRP A 13 -12.72 39.67 -5.56
CA TRP A 13 -12.16 39.73 -4.20
C TRP A 13 -13.22 40.04 -3.13
N GLN A 14 -14.19 40.91 -3.44
CA GLN A 14 -15.24 41.32 -2.52
C GLN A 14 -16.42 40.33 -2.47
N SER A 15 -16.71 39.63 -3.57
CA SER A 15 -17.79 38.62 -3.67
C SER A 15 -17.39 37.23 -3.20
N THR A 16 -16.10 36.99 -2.96
CA THR A 16 -15.66 35.77 -2.28
C THR A 16 -16.06 35.89 -0.81
N GLU A 17 -17.30 35.46 -0.50
CA GLU A 17 -17.69 35.06 0.85
C GLU A 17 -16.51 34.33 1.47
N LYS A 18 -16.12 34.72 2.68
CA LYS A 18 -15.07 34.05 3.47
C LYS A 18 -15.50 32.59 3.72
N LYS A 19 -15.35 31.73 2.71
CA LYS A 19 -15.37 30.28 2.88
C LYS A 19 -14.33 30.02 3.97
N PRO A 20 -14.70 29.32 5.05
CA PRO A 20 -13.78 29.09 6.16
C PRO A 20 -12.52 28.49 5.58
N GLN A 21 -11.40 29.23 5.67
CA GLN A 21 -10.12 28.72 5.21
C GLN A 21 -9.91 27.37 5.90
N PRO A 22 -9.74 26.27 5.14
CA PRO A 22 -9.54 24.98 5.76
C PRO A 22 -8.33 25.11 6.68
N HIS A 23 -8.44 24.65 7.92
CA HIS A 23 -7.39 24.78 8.93
C HIS A 23 -6.03 24.28 8.38
N MET A 24 -5.23 25.19 7.83
CA MET A 24 -4.00 24.87 7.10
C MET A 24 -3.00 24.14 7.99
N ASP A 25 -2.99 24.45 9.30
CA ASP A 25 -2.17 23.76 10.29
C ASP A 25 -2.54 22.28 10.46
N LYS A 26 -3.83 21.94 10.40
CA LYS A 26 -4.30 20.56 10.49
C LYS A 26 -3.91 19.78 9.23
N LEU A 27 -3.96 20.42 8.06
CA LEU A 27 -3.54 19.84 6.79
C LEU A 27 -2.03 19.62 6.73
N LEU A 28 -1.21 20.61 7.14
CA LEU A 28 0.24 20.49 7.24
C LEU A 28 0.67 19.40 8.21
N LYS A 29 0.01 19.29 9.37
CA LYS A 29 0.30 18.23 10.35
C LYS A 29 -0.07 16.84 9.83
N ARG A 30 -1.21 16.72 9.14
CA ARG A 30 -1.64 15.47 8.47
C ARG A 30 -0.65 15.08 7.36
N HIS A 31 -0.18 16.06 6.59
CA HIS A 31 0.80 15.89 5.53
C HIS A 31 2.15 15.36 6.05
N LYS A 32 2.71 16.00 7.10
CA LYS A 32 3.94 15.51 7.76
C LYS A 32 3.77 14.08 8.29
N ARG A 33 2.61 13.78 8.88
CA ARG A 33 2.31 12.43 9.38
C ARG A 33 2.23 11.40 8.23
N GLN A 34 1.61 11.74 7.11
CA GLN A 34 1.55 10.87 5.93
C GLN A 34 2.94 10.60 5.34
N SER A 35 3.78 11.62 5.22
CA SER A 35 5.17 11.46 4.79
C SER A 35 5.97 10.55 5.73
N ALA A 36 5.81 10.72 7.05
CA ALA A 36 6.47 9.88 8.05
C ALA A 36 6.01 8.41 7.97
N ILE A 37 4.70 8.18 7.86
CA ILE A 37 4.13 6.82 7.70
C ILE A 37 4.65 6.16 6.42
N LEU A 38 4.71 6.91 5.32
CA LEU A 38 5.18 6.38 4.04
C LEU A 38 6.67 5.98 4.11
N LYS A 39 7.51 6.80 4.73
CA LYS A 39 8.93 6.47 4.97
C LYS A 39 9.10 5.26 5.87
N PHE A 40 8.33 5.20 6.96
CA PHE A 40 8.35 4.05 7.88
C PHE A 40 7.95 2.76 7.14
N ASN A 41 6.89 2.79 6.34
CA ASN A 41 6.45 1.64 5.57
C ASN A 41 7.49 1.18 4.54
N VAL A 42 8.23 2.09 3.92
CA VAL A 42 9.33 1.73 3.00
C VAL A 42 10.48 1.06 3.77
N CYS A 43 10.86 1.59 4.92
CA CYS A 43 11.89 1.01 5.77
C CYS A 43 11.49 -0.38 6.27
N PHE A 44 10.26 -0.54 6.75
CA PHE A 44 9.73 -1.81 7.19
C PHE A 44 9.69 -2.85 6.07
N GLU A 45 9.25 -2.47 4.86
CA GLU A 45 9.28 -3.37 3.69
C GLU A 45 10.70 -3.79 3.31
N ALA A 46 11.68 -2.88 3.37
CA ALA A 46 13.08 -3.21 3.12
C ALA A 46 13.63 -4.21 4.14
N VAL A 47 13.33 -4.02 5.43
CA VAL A 47 13.71 -4.96 6.49
C VAL A 47 13.03 -6.32 6.28
N ALA A 48 11.75 -6.33 5.89
CA ALA A 48 11.03 -7.58 5.61
C ALA A 48 11.69 -8.37 4.48
N ILE A 49 12.10 -7.71 3.40
CA ILE A 49 12.79 -8.38 2.27
C ILE A 49 14.15 -8.90 2.70
N LEU A 50 14.93 -8.09 3.41
CA LEU A 50 16.22 -8.54 3.94
C LEU A 50 16.04 -9.77 4.84
N SER A 51 14.99 -9.80 5.65
CA SER A 51 14.68 -10.94 6.52
C SER A 51 14.34 -12.20 5.71
N VAL A 52 13.50 -12.07 4.67
CA VAL A 52 13.12 -13.22 3.83
C VAL A 52 14.29 -13.70 2.96
N CYS A 53 15.12 -12.80 2.44
CA CYS A 53 16.34 -13.15 1.72
C CYS A 53 17.36 -13.84 2.65
N TYR A 54 17.50 -13.36 3.89
CA TYR A 54 18.34 -14.00 4.89
C TYR A 54 17.85 -15.42 5.20
N LEU A 55 16.54 -15.61 5.40
CA LEU A 55 15.95 -16.94 5.62
C LEU A 55 16.17 -17.89 4.43
N LEU A 56 16.15 -17.38 3.20
CA LEU A 56 16.47 -18.19 2.02
C LEU A 56 17.93 -18.63 2.01
N ALA A 57 18.86 -17.71 2.31
CA ALA A 57 20.29 -18.02 2.38
C ALA A 57 20.58 -19.02 3.50
N ASP A 58 20.00 -18.81 4.68
CA ASP A 58 20.10 -19.69 5.84
C ASP A 58 19.56 -21.10 5.52
N ALA A 59 18.36 -21.19 4.93
CA ALA A 59 17.78 -22.47 4.52
C ALA A 59 18.60 -23.22 3.46
N PHE A 60 19.31 -22.48 2.59
CA PHE A 60 20.22 -23.06 1.60
C PHE A 60 21.49 -23.61 2.26
N ILE A 61 22.07 -22.87 3.20
CA ILE A 61 23.26 -23.28 3.96
C ILE A 61 22.96 -24.51 4.84
N ASP A 62 21.79 -24.52 5.48
CA ASP A 62 21.30 -25.61 6.32
C ASP A 62 20.92 -26.89 5.53
N GLY A 63 20.93 -26.84 4.20
CA GLY A 63 20.57 -27.98 3.35
C GLY A 63 19.13 -28.46 3.57
N LYS A 64 18.18 -27.54 3.80
CA LYS A 64 16.76 -27.91 3.97
C LYS A 64 16.25 -28.67 2.75
N GLU A 65 15.30 -29.56 2.99
CA GLU A 65 14.64 -30.36 1.94
C GLU A 65 14.16 -29.47 0.78
N LEU A 66 14.31 -29.96 -0.46
CA LEU A 66 13.95 -29.23 -1.68
C LEU A 66 12.51 -28.68 -1.65
N PHE A 67 11.59 -29.41 -1.02
CA PHE A 67 10.21 -28.99 -0.86
C PHE A 67 10.05 -27.75 0.05
N LYS A 68 10.80 -27.65 1.14
CA LYS A 68 10.82 -26.45 2.00
C LYS A 68 11.55 -25.30 1.32
N LEU A 69 12.64 -25.62 0.62
CA LEU A 69 13.45 -24.64 -0.10
C LEU A 69 12.65 -23.97 -1.24
N SER A 70 11.83 -24.73 -1.97
CA SER A 70 10.98 -24.20 -3.04
C SER A 70 9.91 -23.25 -2.52
N TRP A 71 9.35 -23.54 -1.34
CA TRP A 71 8.40 -22.65 -0.67
C TRP A 71 9.04 -21.35 -0.20
N ILE A 72 10.17 -21.43 0.50
CA ILE A 72 10.91 -20.23 0.93
C ILE A 72 11.34 -19.42 -0.30
N GLY A 73 11.78 -20.07 -1.37
CA GLY A 73 12.08 -19.44 -2.65
C GLY A 73 10.88 -18.71 -3.26
N PHE A 74 9.71 -19.36 -3.29
CA PHE A 74 8.46 -18.74 -3.74
C PHE A 74 8.10 -17.51 -2.91
N VAL A 75 8.11 -17.62 -1.57
CA VAL A 75 7.81 -16.50 -0.66
C VAL A 75 8.79 -15.34 -0.89
N THR A 76 10.07 -15.64 -1.11
CA THR A 76 11.12 -14.64 -1.37
C THR A 76 10.90 -13.91 -2.69
N LEU A 77 10.73 -14.66 -3.79
CA LEU A 77 10.45 -14.09 -5.11
C LEU A 77 9.18 -13.24 -5.07
N TRP A 78 8.13 -13.76 -4.41
CA TRP A 78 6.87 -13.05 -4.28
C TRP A 78 7.01 -11.74 -3.50
N ALA A 79 7.74 -11.75 -2.38
CA ALA A 79 8.01 -10.56 -1.59
C ALA A 79 8.78 -9.51 -2.40
N ILE A 80 9.77 -9.91 -3.19
CA ILE A 80 10.53 -9.01 -4.08
C ILE A 80 9.62 -8.41 -5.15
N VAL A 81 8.79 -9.22 -5.81
CA VAL A 81 7.86 -8.74 -6.85
C VAL A 81 6.90 -7.69 -6.28
N ILE A 82 6.28 -7.98 -5.13
CA ILE A 82 5.38 -7.03 -4.47
C ILE A 82 6.13 -5.74 -4.09
N PHE A 83 7.34 -5.85 -3.55
CA PHE A 83 8.14 -4.68 -3.19
C PHE A 83 8.50 -3.78 -4.36
N ILE A 84 8.88 -4.35 -5.50
CA ILE A 84 9.20 -3.55 -6.70
C ILE A 84 7.96 -2.78 -7.15
N LEU A 85 6.81 -3.47 -7.19
CA LEU A 85 5.53 -2.89 -7.63
C LEU A 85 5.03 -1.80 -6.66
N THR A 86 5.16 -2.01 -5.35
CA THR A 86 4.75 -1.03 -4.32
C THR A 86 5.75 0.12 -4.20
N GLY A 87 7.04 -0.18 -4.32
CA GLY A 87 8.15 0.76 -4.23
C GLY A 87 8.02 1.86 -5.27
N LYS A 88 7.72 1.52 -6.53
CA LYS A 88 7.49 2.51 -7.59
C LYS A 88 6.35 3.48 -7.23
N SER A 89 5.19 2.96 -6.85
CA SER A 89 4.03 3.78 -6.45
C SER A 89 4.31 4.68 -5.24
N ARG A 90 5.14 4.23 -4.30
CA ARG A 90 5.51 5.00 -3.11
C ARG A 90 6.56 6.07 -3.40
N LEU A 91 7.51 5.79 -4.28
CA LEU A 91 8.48 6.78 -4.75
C LEU A 91 7.78 7.91 -5.51
N ASP A 92 6.81 7.58 -6.37
CA ASP A 92 5.99 8.57 -7.07
C ASP A 92 5.19 9.41 -6.06
N SER A 93 4.62 8.77 -5.03
CA SER A 93 3.93 9.48 -3.94
C SER A 93 4.88 10.37 -3.13
N LEU A 94 6.10 9.91 -2.81
CA LEU A 94 7.10 10.68 -2.07
C LEU A 94 7.62 11.87 -2.88
N SER A 95 7.80 11.70 -4.18
CA SER A 95 8.21 12.77 -5.10
C SER A 95 7.16 13.88 -5.14
N GLN A 96 5.88 13.50 -5.29
CA GLN A 96 4.73 14.42 -5.23
C GLN A 96 4.60 15.09 -3.86
N LEU A 97 4.94 14.40 -2.76
CA LEU A 97 4.92 14.94 -1.41
C LEU A 97 6.11 15.89 -1.09
N LYS A 98 7.22 15.75 -1.81
CA LYS A 98 8.45 16.54 -1.61
C LYS A 98 8.44 17.84 -2.42
N SER A 99 7.77 17.88 -3.56
CA SER A 99 7.47 19.14 -4.24
C SER A 99 6.45 19.91 -3.41
N GLU A 100 6.88 20.95 -2.69
CA GLU A 100 6.12 21.72 -1.67
C GLU A 100 4.80 22.40 -2.14
N ASN A 101 4.29 22.09 -3.33
CA ASN A 101 3.04 22.63 -3.92
C ASN A 101 1.74 22.03 -3.35
N ILE A 102 1.80 21.28 -2.25
CA ILE A 102 0.65 20.55 -1.68
C ILE A 102 -0.34 21.48 -1.01
N ASN A 103 0.08 22.70 -0.67
CA ASN A 103 -0.83 23.72 -0.19
C ASN A 103 -1.76 24.26 -1.30
N THR A 104 -1.58 23.89 -2.58
CA THR A 104 -2.28 24.56 -3.68
C THR A 104 -2.85 23.67 -4.79
N SER A 105 -2.42 22.42 -4.98
CA SER A 105 -2.93 21.61 -6.09
C SER A 105 -3.80 20.42 -5.65
N LEU A 106 -5.11 20.57 -5.83
CA LEU A 106 -6.12 19.49 -5.69
C LEU A 106 -5.81 18.28 -6.58
N GLU A 107 -5.11 18.50 -7.69
CA GLU A 107 -4.65 17.47 -8.62
C GLU A 107 -3.57 16.56 -8.02
N VAL A 108 -2.67 17.09 -7.19
CA VAL A 108 -1.68 16.30 -6.45
C VAL A 108 -2.38 15.37 -5.46
N HIS A 109 -3.43 15.84 -4.78
CA HIS A 109 -4.22 15.02 -3.86
C HIS A 109 -4.97 13.90 -4.58
N LYS A 110 -5.54 14.17 -5.77
CA LYS A 110 -6.16 13.15 -6.63
C LYS A 110 -5.16 12.08 -7.05
N ASN A 111 -3.95 12.47 -7.46
CA ASN A 111 -2.91 11.52 -7.86
C ASN A 111 -2.42 10.65 -6.70
N LEU A 112 -2.26 11.22 -5.50
CA LEU A 112 -1.93 10.47 -4.29
C LEU A 112 -3.00 9.43 -3.93
N LEU A 113 -4.28 9.81 -4.03
CA LEU A 113 -5.42 8.90 -3.81
C LEU A 113 -5.49 7.80 -4.88
N ARG A 114 -5.25 8.11 -6.16
CA ARG A 114 -5.16 7.10 -7.23
C ARG A 114 -4.03 6.10 -6.98
N ASN A 115 -2.85 6.59 -6.56
CA ASN A 115 -1.72 5.74 -6.17
C ASN A 115 -2.07 4.87 -4.96
N GLU A 116 -2.82 5.40 -4.00
CA GLU A 116 -3.30 4.63 -2.85
C GLU A 116 -4.30 3.52 -3.24
N VAL A 117 -5.29 3.83 -4.09
CA VAL A 117 -6.24 2.86 -4.67
C VAL A 117 -5.52 1.76 -5.44
N TYR A 118 -4.51 2.12 -6.24
CA TYR A 118 -3.67 1.16 -6.96
C TYR A 118 -2.97 0.21 -5.98
N ARG A 119 -2.34 0.74 -4.91
CA ARG A 119 -1.67 -0.07 -3.89
C ARG A 119 -2.63 -1.03 -3.19
N TRP A 120 -3.80 -0.57 -2.74
CA TRP A 120 -4.78 -1.45 -2.09
C TRP A 120 -5.29 -2.55 -3.02
N THR A 121 -5.49 -2.22 -4.30
CA THR A 121 -5.88 -3.21 -5.32
C THR A 121 -4.75 -4.23 -5.56
N LEU A 122 -3.50 -3.77 -5.61
CA LEU A 122 -2.33 -4.61 -5.77
C LEU A 122 -2.14 -5.54 -4.56
N TYR A 123 -2.30 -5.03 -3.34
CA TYR A 123 -2.26 -5.85 -2.13
C TYR A 123 -3.36 -6.91 -2.13
N ALA A 124 -4.61 -6.53 -2.43
CA ALA A 124 -5.71 -7.51 -2.48
C ALA A 124 -5.48 -8.61 -3.52
N LYS A 125 -5.12 -8.26 -4.76
CA LYS A 125 -4.80 -9.24 -5.81
C LYS A 125 -3.57 -10.07 -5.44
N GLY A 126 -2.56 -9.43 -4.84
CA GLY A 126 -1.34 -10.08 -4.44
C GLY A 126 -1.56 -11.12 -3.35
N THR A 127 -2.39 -10.80 -2.35
CA THR A 127 -2.77 -11.75 -1.30
C THR A 127 -3.55 -12.93 -1.87
N TRP A 128 -4.40 -12.75 -2.89
CA TRP A 128 -5.06 -13.89 -3.56
C TRP A 128 -4.07 -14.85 -4.22
N VAL A 129 -3.08 -14.33 -4.94
CA VAL A 129 -2.04 -15.18 -5.55
C VAL A 129 -1.22 -15.90 -4.48
N PHE A 130 -0.92 -15.21 -3.37
CA PHE A 130 -0.23 -15.83 -2.24
C PHE A 130 -1.06 -16.94 -1.60
N ILE A 131 -2.37 -16.74 -1.40
CA ILE A 131 -3.28 -17.78 -0.88
C ILE A 131 -3.31 -18.99 -1.80
N LEU A 132 -3.33 -18.78 -3.13
CA LEU A 132 -3.27 -19.90 -4.09
C LEU A 132 -1.96 -20.67 -3.96
N GLY A 133 -0.82 -19.99 -3.89
CA GLY A 133 0.48 -20.62 -3.67
C GLY A 133 0.55 -21.37 -2.34
N PHE A 134 0.04 -20.77 -1.26
CA PHE A 134 -0.06 -21.38 0.07
C PHE A 134 -0.94 -22.63 0.05
N GLY A 135 -2.09 -22.58 -0.62
CA GLY A 135 -2.98 -23.73 -0.77
C GLY A 135 -2.32 -24.88 -1.52
N LEU A 136 -1.67 -24.60 -2.66
CA LEU A 136 -0.94 -25.60 -3.45
C LEU A 136 0.21 -26.23 -2.64
N PHE A 137 0.94 -25.42 -1.87
CA PHE A 137 2.01 -25.90 -1.01
C PHE A 137 1.49 -26.86 0.06
N ASN A 138 0.44 -26.48 0.80
CA ASN A 138 -0.12 -27.33 1.85
C ASN A 138 -0.77 -28.61 1.29
N LEU A 139 -1.42 -28.54 0.12
CA LEU A 139 -1.92 -29.73 -0.58
C LEU A 139 -0.78 -30.68 -0.97
N GLY A 140 0.30 -30.15 -1.55
CA GLY A 140 1.49 -30.95 -1.88
C GLY A 140 2.16 -31.56 -0.66
N ARG A 141 2.18 -30.83 0.46
CA ARG A 141 2.69 -31.30 1.75
C ARG A 141 1.84 -32.44 2.30
N CYS A 142 0.52 -32.28 2.39
CA CYS A 142 -0.38 -33.33 2.90
C CYS A 142 -0.41 -34.57 2.00
N TYR A 143 -0.12 -34.44 0.71
CA TYR A 143 0.02 -35.60 -0.17
C TYR A 143 1.34 -36.36 0.06
N SER A 144 2.42 -35.66 0.43
CA SER A 144 3.77 -36.24 0.56
C SER A 144 4.09 -36.71 1.99
N VAL A 145 3.46 -36.13 3.01
CA VAL A 145 3.69 -36.39 4.44
C VAL A 145 2.34 -36.45 5.16
N THR A 146 2.17 -37.37 6.10
CA THR A 146 0.96 -37.45 6.95
C THR A 146 0.72 -36.11 7.66
N CYS A 147 -0.41 -35.47 7.37
CA CYS A 147 -0.79 -34.18 7.95
C CYS A 147 -1.26 -34.37 9.40
N GLU A 148 -0.54 -33.79 10.36
CA GLU A 148 -0.94 -33.76 11.76
C GLU A 148 -1.98 -32.65 12.02
N VAL A 149 -2.94 -32.92 12.91
CA VAL A 149 -4.04 -31.98 13.24
C VAL A 149 -3.52 -30.64 13.79
N LYS A 150 -2.37 -30.64 14.46
CA LYS A 150 -1.73 -29.43 15.00
C LYS A 150 -1.29 -28.46 13.89
N ASP A 151 -0.77 -28.98 12.79
CA ASP A 151 -0.35 -28.16 11.64
C ASP A 151 -1.58 -27.54 10.94
N LEU A 152 -2.68 -28.28 10.86
CA LEU A 152 -3.95 -27.82 10.30
C LEU A 152 -4.53 -26.61 11.04
N THR A 153 -4.39 -26.54 12.37
CA THR A 153 -4.86 -25.38 13.15
C THR A 153 -4.03 -24.13 12.90
N LEU A 154 -2.71 -24.27 12.78
CA LEU A 154 -1.80 -23.14 12.52
C LEU A 154 -1.98 -22.64 11.07
N GLU A 155 -2.05 -23.55 10.11
CA GLU A 155 -2.31 -23.24 8.69
C GLU A 155 -3.69 -22.60 8.50
N GLY A 156 -4.71 -23.10 9.19
CA GLY A 156 -6.05 -22.52 9.19
C GLY A 156 -6.08 -21.10 9.79
N GLY A 157 -5.36 -20.87 10.89
CA GLY A 157 -5.21 -19.54 11.48
C GLY A 157 -4.52 -18.55 10.54
N LEU A 158 -3.45 -18.97 9.86
CA LEU A 158 -2.77 -18.17 8.84
C LEU A 158 -3.69 -17.83 7.66
N LEU A 159 -4.44 -18.82 7.16
CA LEU A 159 -5.40 -18.60 6.07
C LEU A 159 -6.49 -17.59 6.47
N LEU A 160 -7.06 -17.71 7.67
CA LEU A 160 -8.02 -16.74 8.19
C LEU A 160 -7.42 -15.33 8.30
N GLY A 161 -6.17 -15.22 8.75
CA GLY A 161 -5.44 -13.95 8.78
C GLY A 161 -5.25 -13.33 7.39
N LEU A 162 -4.92 -14.14 6.38
CA LEU A 162 -4.80 -13.69 4.98
C LEU A 162 -6.15 -13.24 4.41
N LEU A 163 -7.22 -13.97 4.69
CA LEU A 163 -8.58 -13.60 4.28
C LEU A 163 -9.05 -12.31 4.94
N PHE A 164 -8.79 -12.15 6.24
CA PHE A 164 -9.08 -10.91 6.95
C PHE A 164 -8.31 -9.72 6.36
N SER A 165 -7.04 -9.93 6.00
CA SER A 165 -6.23 -8.91 5.34
C SER A 165 -6.83 -8.47 4.00
N ILE A 166 -7.37 -9.39 3.20
CA ILE A 166 -8.08 -9.05 1.96
C ILE A 166 -9.30 -8.18 2.22
N VAL A 167 -10.11 -8.54 3.23
CA VAL A 167 -11.29 -7.75 3.61
C VAL A 167 -10.87 -6.33 4.01
N PHE A 168 -9.83 -6.22 4.82
CA PHE A 168 -9.26 -4.93 5.22
C PHE A 168 -8.77 -4.11 4.02
N TYR A 169 -8.04 -4.71 3.07
CA TYR A 169 -7.58 -4.02 1.87
C TYR A 169 -8.72 -3.57 0.97
N LYS A 170 -9.77 -4.39 0.80
CA LYS A 170 -10.98 -4.01 0.06
C LYS A 170 -11.68 -2.83 0.71
N TYR A 171 -11.89 -2.86 2.03
CA TYR A 171 -12.51 -1.77 2.77
C TYR A 171 -11.73 -0.46 2.62
N LYS A 172 -10.39 -0.51 2.75
CA LYS A 172 -9.54 0.67 2.54
C LYS A 172 -9.58 1.18 1.10
N ASN A 173 -9.63 0.27 0.12
CA ASN A 173 -9.77 0.63 -1.29
C ASN A 173 -11.09 1.36 -1.57
N GLU A 174 -12.21 0.84 -1.05
CA GLU A 174 -13.53 1.47 -1.19
C GLU A 174 -13.54 2.87 -0.59
N LYS A 175 -13.02 3.04 0.62
CA LYS A 175 -12.92 4.37 1.26
C LYS A 175 -12.05 5.35 0.47
N ALA A 176 -10.94 4.89 -0.10
CA ALA A 176 -10.10 5.73 -0.94
C ALA A 176 -10.80 6.13 -2.25
N LYS A 177 -11.59 5.23 -2.85
CA LYS A 177 -12.41 5.51 -4.04
C LYS A 177 -13.54 6.49 -3.75
N GLU A 178 -14.24 6.34 -2.63
CA GLU A 178 -15.29 7.28 -2.20
C GLU A 178 -14.73 8.70 -2.10
N VAL A 179 -13.59 8.88 -1.42
CA VAL A 179 -12.94 10.20 -1.28
C VAL A 179 -12.48 10.76 -2.63
N LEU A 180 -11.96 9.91 -3.52
CA LEU A 180 -11.56 10.33 -4.86
C LEU A 180 -12.78 10.81 -5.68
N GLN A 181 -13.90 10.08 -5.62
CA GLN A 181 -15.14 10.47 -6.29
C GLN A 181 -15.67 11.82 -5.78
N THR A 182 -15.63 12.07 -4.46
CA THR A 182 -16.02 13.37 -3.88
C THR A 182 -15.10 14.51 -4.31
N LEU A 183 -13.83 14.24 -4.61
CA LEU A 183 -12.88 15.26 -5.09
C LEU A 183 -12.96 15.50 -6.60
N GLU A 184 -13.47 14.53 -7.36
CA GLU A 184 -13.68 14.61 -8.81
C GLU A 184 -15.02 15.25 -9.21
N GLN A 185 -16.00 15.29 -8.29
CA GLN A 185 -17.22 16.11 -8.37
C GLN A 185 -16.96 17.57 -8.04
#